data_AF-A0A7C2ZX22-F1
#
_entry.id   AF-A0A7C2ZX22-F1
#
_cell.length_a   1.000
_cell.length_b   1.000
_cell.length_c   1.000
_cell.angle_alpha   90.00
_cell.angle_beta   90.00
_cell.angle_gamma   90.00
#
_symmetry.space_group_name_H-M   'P 1'
#
loop_
_entity.id
_entity.type
_entity.pdbx_description
1 polymer ?
#
loop_
_entity_poly.entity_id
_entity_poly.type
_entity_poly.pdbx_seq_one_letter_code
_entity_poly.pdbx_strand_id
1 'polypeptide(L)'
;MAVVNFTGLVSGLDTKALVASLMQIERRPLQLLQDKQSRLRKVGDALREINTALSSLRDKLQALKTLDSDPTKAAAQITDFVNAFNAVLDKIATHTAYNPQTRQAGVLLGESLVQGMPDRLFRLATSPVPSLTGSIRSLADIGIVVGAPVNGQVRLQVDQAKLTAALQNNRPDVQALFANADGLVASLSGYIDSLIGPGGILVNRVSGIDQQVADLGRRITDMEERLTRRQQFLEKQFTQMELALQRLQQQQGSLGGLAAQLLGSTMLR
;
A
#
# COMPACT_ATOMS: atom_id res chain seq x y z
N MET A 1 2.04 -9.15 46.53
CA MET A 1 0.67 -9.03 47.09
C MET A 1 -0.27 -9.77 46.16
N ALA A 2 -0.97 -10.79 46.65
CA ALA A 2 -1.83 -11.64 45.84
C ALA A 2 -3.10 -10.88 45.43
N VAL A 3 -3.35 -10.77 44.12
CA VAL A 3 -4.63 -10.26 43.60
C VAL A 3 -5.66 -11.35 43.80
N VAL A 4 -6.53 -11.20 44.80
CA VAL A 4 -7.62 -12.14 45.04
C VAL A 4 -8.69 -11.92 43.96
N ASN A 5 -8.90 -12.92 43.11
CA ASN A 5 -9.90 -12.93 42.04
C ASN A 5 -11.30 -13.16 42.64
N PHE A 6 -12.01 -12.08 42.98
CA PHE A 6 -13.41 -12.12 43.40
C PHE A 6 -14.36 -11.80 42.23
N THR A 7 -14.27 -12.53 41.13
CA THR A 7 -15.18 -12.28 40.00
C THR A 7 -16.59 -12.78 40.33
N GLY A 8 -17.57 -11.89 40.46
CA GLY A 8 -19.00 -12.21 40.37
C GLY A 8 -19.65 -12.98 41.51
N LEU A 9 -18.94 -13.30 42.61
CA LEU A 9 -19.47 -14.15 43.69
C LEU A 9 -20.60 -13.50 44.53
N VAL A 10 -20.71 -12.17 44.53
CA VAL A 10 -21.65 -11.43 45.39
C VAL A 10 -22.89 -10.97 44.61
N SER A 11 -22.74 -10.53 43.36
CA SER A 11 -23.83 -10.01 42.52
C SER A 11 -24.32 -10.98 41.43
N GLY A 12 -23.56 -12.05 41.14
CA GLY A 12 -23.80 -12.93 39.99
C GLY A 12 -23.45 -12.31 38.63
N LEU A 13 -22.92 -11.09 38.59
CA LEU A 13 -22.53 -10.39 37.36
C LEU A 13 -21.08 -10.72 36.98
N ASP A 14 -20.86 -11.10 35.72
CA ASP A 14 -19.52 -11.26 35.16
C ASP A 14 -18.92 -9.87 34.86
N THR A 15 -18.27 -9.30 35.87
CA THR A 15 -17.62 -8.00 35.78
C THR A 15 -16.46 -7.97 34.78
N LYS A 16 -15.81 -9.11 34.50
CA LYS A 16 -14.80 -9.21 33.44
C LYS A 16 -15.44 -9.10 32.06
N ALA A 17 -16.57 -9.77 31.84
CA ALA A 17 -17.32 -9.64 30.59
C ALA A 17 -17.83 -8.21 30.34
N LEU A 18 -18.27 -7.50 31.40
CA LEU A 18 -18.68 -6.10 31.30
C LEU A 18 -17.51 -5.17 30.95
N VAL A 19 -16.37 -5.31 31.64
CA VAL A 19 -15.15 -4.55 31.31
C VAL A 19 -14.73 -4.84 29.87
N ALA A 20 -14.71 -6.10 29.44
CA ALA A 20 -14.38 -6.47 28.07
C ALA A 20 -15.33 -5.83 27.05
N SER A 21 -16.64 -5.81 27.32
CA SER A 21 -17.65 -5.20 26.45
C SER A 21 -17.46 -3.68 26.33
N LEU A 22 -17.17 -2.99 27.45
CA LEU A 22 -16.87 -1.57 27.45
C LEU A 22 -15.58 -1.27 26.66
N MET A 23 -14.53 -2.07 26.87
CA MET A 23 -13.27 -1.93 26.16
C MET A 23 -13.39 -2.19 24.65
N GLN A 24 -14.30 -3.06 24.19
CA GLN A 24 -14.53 -3.27 22.76
C GLN A 24 -15.01 -1.99 22.05
N ILE A 25 -15.89 -1.21 22.68
CA ILE A 25 -16.37 0.06 22.11
C ILE A 25 -15.22 1.07 22.06
N GLU A 26 -14.46 1.17 23.15
CA GLU A 26 -13.34 2.11 23.24
C GLU A 26 -12.17 1.75 22.29
N ARG A 27 -12.06 0.49 21.84
CA ARG A 27 -11.07 0.04 20.86
C ARG A 27 -11.39 0.41 19.41
N ARG A 28 -12.62 0.82 19.06
CA ARG A 28 -12.98 1.14 17.66
C ARG A 28 -12.08 2.23 17.03
N PRO A 29 -11.78 3.36 17.70
CA PRO A 29 -10.90 4.38 17.14
C PRO A 29 -9.48 3.85 16.87
N LEU A 30 -8.99 2.90 17.69
CA LEU A 30 -7.71 2.24 17.49
C LEU A 30 -7.70 1.39 16.21
N GLN A 31 -8.75 0.59 16.00
CA GLN A 31 -8.90 -0.21 14.78
C GLN A 31 -8.88 0.68 13.53
N LEU A 32 -9.62 1.80 13.55
CA LEU A 32 -9.64 2.74 12.42
C LEU A 32 -8.25 3.33 12.10
N LEU A 33 -7.43 3.63 13.13
CA LEU A 33 -6.06 4.11 12.90
C LEU A 33 -5.15 3.01 12.36
N GLN A 34 -5.27 1.79 12.88
CA GLN A 34 -4.51 0.63 12.42
C GLN A 34 -4.83 0.29 10.97
N ASP A 35 -6.12 0.30 10.60
CA ASP A 35 -6.57 0.09 9.23
C ASP A 35 -6.05 1.17 8.29
N LYS A 36 -6.10 2.44 8.73
CA LYS A 36 -5.55 3.56 7.96
C LYS A 36 -4.04 3.41 7.77
N GLN A 37 -3.29 3.04 8.81
CA GLN A 37 -1.85 2.82 8.74
C GLN A 37 -1.52 1.67 7.77
N SER A 38 -2.23 0.55 7.90
CA SER A 38 -2.09 -0.62 7.02
C SER A 38 -2.34 -0.26 5.55
N ARG A 39 -3.41 0.50 5.27
CA ARG A 39 -3.71 0.98 3.91
C ARG A 39 -2.58 1.84 3.36
N LEU A 40 -2.08 2.81 4.13
CA LEU A 40 -0.99 3.69 3.68
C LEU A 40 0.31 2.91 3.44
N ARG A 41 0.63 1.92 4.27
CA ARG A 41 1.80 1.03 4.03
C ARG A 41 1.68 0.32 2.69
N LYS A 42 0.54 -0.31 2.41
CA LYS A 42 0.30 -0.99 1.13
C LYS A 42 0.41 -0.05 -0.07
N VAL A 43 -0.08 1.18 0.05
CA VAL A 43 0.10 2.22 -1.00
C VAL A 43 1.59 2.51 -1.18
N GLY A 44 2.32 2.75 -0.09
CA GLY A 44 3.76 2.99 -0.13
C GLY A 44 4.54 1.85 -0.79
N ASP A 45 4.23 0.61 -0.45
CA ASP A 45 4.87 -0.59 -1.02
C ASP A 45 4.60 -0.73 -2.51
N ALA A 46 3.36 -0.51 -2.95
CA ALA A 46 3.01 -0.53 -4.37
C ALA A 46 3.75 0.55 -5.18
N LEU A 47 3.88 1.77 -4.63
CA LEU A 47 4.65 2.84 -5.27
C LEU A 47 6.16 2.51 -5.32
N ARG A 48 6.71 1.82 -4.31
CA ARG A 48 8.09 1.33 -4.32
C ARG A 48 8.31 0.27 -5.40
N GLU A 49 7.38 -0.66 -5.58
CA GLU A 49 7.48 -1.63 -6.68
C GLU A 49 7.50 -0.95 -8.05
N ILE A 50 6.66 0.08 -8.25
CA ILE A 50 6.66 0.89 -9.47
C ILE A 50 7.99 1.65 -9.62
N ASN A 51 8.52 2.25 -8.53
CA ASN A 51 9.84 2.88 -8.54
C ASN A 51 10.94 1.91 -8.99
N THR A 52 10.95 0.69 -8.46
CA THR A 52 11.93 -0.33 -8.84
C THR A 52 11.80 -0.72 -10.31
N ALA A 53 10.58 -0.90 -10.81
CA ALA A 53 10.35 -1.20 -12.23
C ALA A 53 10.81 -0.04 -13.13
N LEU A 54 10.51 1.21 -12.75
CA LEU A 54 10.97 2.40 -13.46
C LEU A 54 12.48 2.55 -13.43
N SER A 55 13.15 2.19 -12.34
CA SER A 55 14.62 2.17 -12.26
C SER A 55 15.20 1.14 -13.21
N SER A 56 14.64 -0.07 -13.24
CA SER A 56 15.07 -1.11 -14.19
C SER A 56 14.86 -0.67 -15.64
N LEU A 57 13.72 -0.03 -15.95
CA LEU A 57 13.48 0.56 -17.26
C LEU A 57 14.51 1.64 -17.60
N ARG A 58 14.82 2.55 -16.67
CA ARG A 58 15.86 3.57 -16.85
C ARG A 58 17.20 2.91 -17.19
N ASP A 59 17.61 1.90 -16.45
CA ASP A 59 18.91 1.24 -16.66
C ASP A 59 18.99 0.57 -18.03
N LYS A 60 17.94 -0.17 -18.43
CA LYS A 60 17.86 -0.80 -19.75
C LYS A 60 17.80 0.23 -20.88
N LEU A 61 17.11 1.34 -20.67
CA LEU A 61 17.05 2.45 -21.61
C LEU A 61 18.42 3.13 -21.78
N GLN A 62 19.14 3.39 -20.68
CA GLN A 62 20.48 4.00 -20.73
C GLN A 62 21.48 3.12 -21.48
N ALA A 63 21.36 1.80 -21.38
CA ALA A 63 22.17 0.87 -22.17
C ALA A 63 22.00 1.05 -23.69
N LEU A 64 20.86 1.59 -24.16
CA LEU A 64 20.61 1.86 -25.58
C LEU A 64 21.31 3.12 -26.10
N LYS A 65 21.93 3.92 -25.22
CA LYS A 65 22.78 5.03 -25.63
C LYS A 65 23.97 4.56 -26.48
N THR A 66 24.38 3.30 -26.29
CA THR A 66 25.40 2.64 -27.11
C THR A 66 24.97 1.20 -27.38
N LEU A 67 24.49 0.93 -28.60
CA LEU A 67 24.18 -0.44 -29.02
C LEU A 67 25.46 -1.25 -29.17
N ASP A 68 25.42 -2.53 -28.83
CA ASP A 68 26.50 -3.49 -29.03
C ASP A 68 26.78 -3.66 -30.53
N SER A 69 28.03 -3.79 -30.97
CA SER A 69 28.39 -3.89 -32.39
C SER A 69 27.82 -5.13 -33.07
N ASP A 70 27.56 -6.21 -32.32
CA ASP A 70 26.90 -7.42 -32.81
C ASP A 70 25.37 -7.18 -32.94
N PRO A 71 24.78 -7.34 -34.14
CA PRO A 71 23.35 -7.15 -34.36
C PRO A 71 22.46 -8.02 -33.46
N THR A 72 22.90 -9.23 -33.10
CA THR A 72 22.17 -10.14 -32.21
C THR A 72 22.12 -9.59 -30.79
N LYS A 73 23.25 -9.08 -30.30
CA LYS A 73 23.33 -8.48 -28.97
C LYS A 73 22.60 -7.14 -28.91
N ALA A 74 22.69 -6.32 -29.95
CA ALA A 74 21.90 -5.10 -30.07
C ALA A 74 20.40 -5.39 -30.06
N ALA A 75 19.95 -6.43 -30.76
CA ALA A 75 18.55 -6.86 -30.73
C ALA A 75 18.14 -7.29 -29.31
N ALA A 76 19.00 -8.02 -28.60
CA ALA A 76 18.74 -8.40 -27.21
C ALA A 76 18.65 -7.19 -26.27
N GLN A 77 19.52 -6.19 -26.40
CA GLN A 77 19.44 -4.94 -25.61
C GLN A 77 18.10 -4.23 -25.81
N ILE A 78 17.66 -4.13 -27.06
CA ILE A 78 16.39 -3.47 -27.42
C ILE A 78 15.20 -4.28 -26.88
N THR A 79 15.24 -5.62 -26.97
CA THR A 79 14.22 -6.51 -26.41
C THR A 79 14.17 -6.40 -24.87
N ASP A 80 15.31 -6.32 -24.20
CA ASP A 80 15.39 -6.09 -22.76
C ASP A 80 14.72 -4.77 -22.34
N PHE A 81 14.92 -3.70 -23.12
CA PHE A 81 14.21 -2.44 -22.92
C PHE A 81 12.69 -2.61 -23.08
N VAL A 82 12.23 -3.28 -24.14
CA VAL A 82 10.79 -3.52 -24.36
C VAL A 82 10.18 -4.34 -23.21
N ASN A 83 10.90 -5.34 -22.71
CA ASN A 83 10.48 -6.14 -21.57
C ASN A 83 10.39 -5.30 -20.29
N ALA A 84 11.39 -4.47 -20.00
CA ALA A 84 11.36 -3.58 -18.85
C ALA A 84 10.24 -2.53 -18.95
N PHE A 85 9.97 -2.03 -20.16
CA PHE A 85 8.88 -1.10 -20.43
C PHE A 85 7.53 -1.74 -20.12
N ASN A 86 7.29 -2.94 -20.64
CA ASN A 86 6.07 -3.70 -20.38
C ASN A 86 5.95 -4.07 -18.89
N ALA A 87 7.05 -4.38 -18.20
CA ALA A 87 7.03 -4.67 -16.77
C ALA A 87 6.57 -3.47 -15.93
N VAL A 88 6.94 -2.24 -16.30
CA VAL A 88 6.42 -1.03 -15.65
C VAL A 88 4.91 -0.92 -15.83
N LEU A 89 4.42 -1.14 -17.06
CA LEU A 89 2.99 -1.12 -17.32
C LEU A 89 2.25 -2.17 -16.49
N ASP A 90 2.73 -3.41 -16.51
CA ASP A 90 2.15 -4.53 -15.77
C ASP A 90 2.10 -4.26 -14.25
N LYS A 91 3.15 -3.63 -13.68
CA LYS A 91 3.17 -3.22 -12.27
C LYS A 91 2.14 -2.13 -11.98
N ILE A 92 1.99 -1.15 -12.85
CA ILE A 92 0.96 -0.12 -12.73
C ILE A 92 -0.43 -0.78 -12.75
N ALA A 93 -0.75 -1.61 -13.75
CA ALA A 93 -2.07 -2.24 -13.82
C ALA A 93 -2.36 -3.14 -12.62
N THR A 94 -1.37 -3.92 -12.15
CA THR A 94 -1.54 -4.79 -10.98
C THR A 94 -2.04 -3.98 -9.77
N HIS A 95 -1.50 -2.77 -9.59
CA HIS A 95 -1.82 -1.93 -8.45
C HIS A 95 -3.00 -0.97 -8.67
N THR A 96 -3.42 -0.73 -9.93
CA THR A 96 -4.54 0.17 -10.26
C THR A 96 -5.81 -0.54 -10.73
N ALA A 97 -5.75 -1.82 -11.11
CA ALA A 97 -6.89 -2.53 -11.66
C ALA A 97 -7.97 -2.85 -10.61
N TYR A 98 -9.22 -2.91 -11.05
CA TYR A 98 -10.32 -3.47 -10.27
C TYR A 98 -10.57 -4.90 -10.74
N ASN A 99 -10.57 -5.86 -9.81
CA ASN A 99 -10.91 -7.25 -10.09
C ASN A 99 -12.42 -7.44 -9.86
N PRO A 100 -13.24 -7.60 -10.92
CA PRO A 100 -14.70 -7.75 -10.76
C PRO A 100 -15.12 -9.08 -10.13
N GLN A 101 -14.29 -10.13 -10.24
CA GLN A 101 -14.55 -11.43 -9.65
C GLN A 101 -14.39 -11.40 -8.12
N THR A 102 -13.30 -10.81 -7.63
CA THR A 102 -13.04 -10.69 -6.18
C THR A 102 -13.64 -9.43 -5.57
N ARG A 103 -14.14 -8.51 -6.40
CA ARG A 103 -14.60 -7.16 -6.02
C ARG A 103 -13.53 -6.35 -5.28
N GLN A 104 -12.27 -6.61 -5.58
CA GLN A 104 -11.14 -5.94 -4.95
C GLN A 104 -10.54 -4.89 -5.89
N ALA A 105 -10.44 -3.67 -5.38
CA ALA A 105 -9.67 -2.61 -5.99
C ALA A 105 -8.18 -2.80 -5.70
N GLY A 106 -7.35 -2.59 -6.71
CA GLY A 106 -5.92 -2.38 -6.53
C GLY A 106 -5.67 -1.24 -5.54
N VAL A 107 -4.58 -1.32 -4.79
CA VAL A 107 -4.29 -0.39 -3.70
C VAL A 107 -4.07 1.06 -4.18
N LEU A 108 -3.71 1.23 -5.45
CA LEU A 108 -3.52 2.53 -6.12
C LEU A 108 -4.72 2.94 -6.97
N LEU A 109 -5.87 2.26 -6.85
CA LEU A 109 -7.09 2.69 -7.53
C LEU A 109 -7.48 4.10 -7.04
N GLY A 110 -7.53 5.06 -7.97
CA GLY A 110 -7.78 6.48 -7.68
C GLY A 110 -6.53 7.33 -7.44
N GLU A 111 -5.33 6.75 -7.50
CA GLU A 111 -4.08 7.49 -7.40
C GLU A 111 -3.73 8.14 -8.74
N SER A 112 -4.01 9.45 -8.86
CA SER A 112 -3.87 10.21 -10.11
C SER A 112 -2.45 10.21 -10.67
N LEU A 113 -1.44 10.23 -9.78
CA LEU A 113 -0.02 10.22 -10.16
C LEU A 113 0.31 9.00 -11.02
N VAL A 114 -0.28 7.84 -10.70
CA VAL A 114 0.05 6.56 -11.34
C VAL A 114 -0.82 6.32 -12.58
N GLN A 115 -2.07 6.79 -12.57
CA GLN A 115 -3.01 6.59 -13.68
C GLN A 115 -2.56 7.25 -15.00
N GLY A 116 -1.88 8.40 -14.94
CA GLY A 116 -1.38 9.07 -16.16
C GLY A 116 -0.06 8.54 -16.70
N MET A 117 0.66 7.70 -15.94
CA MET A 117 2.00 7.24 -16.33
C MET A 117 1.99 6.36 -17.58
N PRO A 118 1.10 5.35 -17.73
CA PRO A 118 1.08 4.49 -18.90
C PRO A 118 0.96 5.27 -20.19
N ASP A 119 -0.02 6.16 -20.30
CA ASP A 119 -0.25 6.96 -21.52
C ASP A 119 0.95 7.84 -21.86
N ARG A 120 1.60 8.42 -20.84
CA ARG A 120 2.75 9.30 -21.04
C ARG A 120 3.99 8.53 -21.48
N LEU A 121 4.28 7.39 -20.84
CA LEU A 121 5.34 6.47 -21.26
C LEU A 121 5.12 5.98 -22.68
N PHE A 122 3.89 5.56 -22.98
CA PHE A 122 3.53 5.00 -24.27
C PHE A 122 3.65 6.03 -25.40
N ARG A 123 3.12 7.24 -25.20
CA ARG A 123 3.30 8.35 -26.15
C ARG A 123 4.77 8.65 -26.39
N LEU A 124 5.59 8.75 -25.35
CA LEU A 124 7.02 9.03 -25.50
C LEU A 124 7.76 7.91 -26.24
N ALA A 125 7.46 6.65 -25.96
CA ALA A 125 8.09 5.52 -26.62
C ALA A 125 7.70 5.38 -28.09
N THR A 126 6.46 5.73 -28.46
CA THR A 126 5.93 5.51 -29.81
C THR A 126 5.96 6.75 -30.70
N SER A 127 6.27 7.92 -30.15
CA SER A 127 6.37 9.15 -30.94
C SER A 127 7.60 9.12 -31.86
N PRO A 128 7.48 9.58 -33.11
CA PRO A 128 8.65 9.78 -33.97
C PRO A 128 9.62 10.79 -33.37
N VAL A 129 10.92 10.55 -33.49
CA VAL A 129 11.98 11.48 -33.07
C VAL A 129 12.03 12.63 -34.08
N PRO A 130 11.75 13.89 -33.65
CA PRO A 130 11.63 15.02 -34.57
C PRO A 130 12.90 15.30 -35.38
N SER A 131 14.09 15.16 -34.78
CA SER A 131 15.36 15.44 -35.46
C SER A 131 15.68 14.47 -36.60
N LEU A 132 15.06 13.29 -36.63
CA LEU A 132 15.34 12.27 -37.63
C LEU A 132 14.54 12.53 -38.89
N THR A 133 15.20 12.47 -40.05
CA THR A 133 14.59 12.69 -41.37
C THR A 133 14.67 11.46 -42.29
N GLY A 134 15.31 10.38 -41.84
CA GLY A 134 15.45 9.12 -42.58
C GLY A 134 14.23 8.20 -42.48
N SER A 135 14.36 6.97 -42.95
CA SER A 135 13.30 5.96 -42.94
C SER A 135 13.02 5.37 -41.55
N ILE A 136 13.99 5.46 -40.62
CA ILE A 136 13.84 5.06 -39.23
C ILE A 136 13.68 6.31 -38.38
N ARG A 137 12.46 6.55 -37.89
CA ARG A 137 12.13 7.71 -37.05
C ARG A 137 11.44 7.30 -35.75
N SER A 138 10.95 6.08 -35.66
CA SER A 138 10.17 5.56 -34.54
C SER A 138 10.51 4.10 -34.25
N LEU A 139 10.05 3.62 -33.09
CA LEU A 139 10.13 2.20 -32.72
C LEU A 139 9.43 1.28 -33.74
N ALA A 140 8.35 1.75 -34.37
CA ALA A 140 7.59 0.96 -35.35
C ALA A 140 8.44 0.63 -36.60
N ASP A 141 9.32 1.54 -37.01
CA ASP A 141 10.17 1.39 -38.19
C ASP A 141 11.24 0.30 -38.01
N ILE A 142 11.57 -0.03 -36.75
CA ILE A 142 12.50 -1.11 -36.38
C ILE A 142 11.78 -2.38 -35.91
N GLY A 143 10.46 -2.48 -36.14
CA GLY A 143 9.68 -3.66 -35.79
C GLY A 143 9.17 -3.71 -34.35
N ILE A 144 9.22 -2.61 -33.61
CA ILE A 144 8.64 -2.53 -32.26
C ILE A 144 7.30 -1.82 -32.36
N VAL A 145 6.24 -2.63 -32.34
CA VAL A 145 4.88 -2.19 -32.62
C VAL A 145 4.01 -2.30 -31.38
N VAL A 146 2.83 -1.71 -31.46
CA VAL A 146 1.79 -1.89 -30.46
C VAL A 146 1.24 -3.31 -30.57
N GLY A 147 1.43 -4.10 -29.53
CA GLY A 147 0.91 -5.47 -29.43
C GLY A 147 -0.52 -5.53 -28.91
N ALA A 148 -1.08 -6.75 -28.90
CA ALA A 148 -2.37 -7.00 -28.28
C ALA A 148 -2.32 -6.67 -26.77
N PRO A 149 -3.36 -6.03 -26.21
CA PRO A 149 -3.37 -5.70 -24.79
C PRO A 149 -3.39 -6.97 -23.94
N VAL A 150 -2.65 -6.96 -22.84
CA VAL A 150 -2.67 -8.02 -21.83
C VAL A 150 -3.22 -7.41 -20.55
N ASN A 151 -4.22 -8.07 -19.96
CA ASN A 151 -4.95 -7.55 -18.79
C ASN A 151 -5.55 -6.16 -19.01
N GLY A 152 -6.00 -5.86 -20.23
CA GLY A 152 -6.57 -4.56 -20.61
C GLY A 152 -5.55 -3.44 -20.83
N GLN A 153 -4.25 -3.76 -20.77
CA GLN A 153 -3.18 -2.78 -20.90
C GLN A 153 -2.43 -2.94 -22.22
N VAL A 154 -2.32 -1.83 -22.95
CA VAL A 154 -1.57 -1.76 -24.20
C VAL A 154 -0.09 -2.01 -23.92
N ARG A 155 0.59 -2.74 -24.80
CA ARG A 155 2.01 -3.11 -24.64
C ARG A 155 2.79 -3.03 -25.93
N LEU A 156 4.11 -3.00 -25.82
CA LEU A 156 5.01 -3.08 -26.96
C LEU A 156 5.30 -4.54 -27.30
N GLN A 157 5.39 -4.84 -28.58
CA GLN A 157 5.72 -6.17 -29.12
C GLN A 157 6.88 -6.05 -30.12
N VAL A 158 7.81 -7.00 -30.05
CA VAL A 158 8.98 -7.05 -30.92
C VAL A 158 8.71 -8.00 -32.09
N ASP A 159 8.85 -7.49 -33.32
CA ASP A 159 9.02 -8.28 -34.54
C ASP A 159 10.53 -8.56 -34.71
N GLN A 160 10.95 -9.75 -34.30
CA GLN A 160 12.38 -10.12 -34.28
C GLN A 160 13.02 -10.08 -35.68
N ALA A 161 12.26 -10.41 -36.73
CA ALA A 161 12.77 -10.44 -38.09
C ALA A 161 13.04 -9.02 -38.58
N LYS A 162 12.08 -8.10 -38.39
CA LYS A 162 12.25 -6.68 -38.75
C LYS A 162 13.34 -6.00 -37.93
N LEU A 163 13.40 -6.26 -36.63
CA LEU A 163 14.44 -5.70 -35.76
C LEU A 163 15.84 -6.13 -36.21
N THR A 164 16.00 -7.43 -36.50
CA THR A 164 17.28 -7.96 -36.99
C THR A 164 17.65 -7.34 -38.34
N ALA A 165 16.71 -7.21 -39.27
CA ALA A 165 16.95 -6.58 -40.57
C ALA A 165 17.31 -5.09 -40.44
N ALA A 166 16.66 -4.35 -39.54
CA ALA A 166 16.98 -2.94 -39.28
C ALA A 166 18.40 -2.79 -38.71
N LEU A 167 18.79 -3.65 -37.78
CA LEU A 167 20.12 -3.64 -37.16
C LEU A 167 21.24 -4.08 -38.10
N GLN A 168 20.96 -4.95 -39.07
CA GLN A 168 21.95 -5.37 -40.06
C GLN A 168 22.15 -4.32 -41.16
N ASN A 169 21.07 -3.71 -41.63
CA ASN A 169 21.11 -2.84 -42.81
C ASN A 169 21.25 -1.35 -42.48
N ASN A 170 20.72 -0.91 -41.33
CA ASN A 170 20.58 0.51 -40.98
C ASN A 170 20.99 0.82 -39.54
N ARG A 171 22.01 0.11 -39.04
CA ARG A 171 22.48 0.25 -37.65
C ARG A 171 22.72 1.70 -37.19
N PRO A 172 23.36 2.59 -37.97
CA PRO A 172 23.57 3.97 -37.54
C PRO A 172 22.26 4.71 -37.28
N ASP A 173 21.23 4.46 -38.09
CA ASP A 173 19.91 5.08 -37.92
C ASP A 173 19.18 4.51 -36.69
N VAL A 174 19.30 3.21 -36.44
CA VAL A 174 18.78 2.59 -35.20
C VAL A 174 19.49 3.17 -33.97
N GLN A 175 20.80 3.38 -34.03
CA GLN A 175 21.56 4.03 -32.96
C GLN A 175 21.09 5.48 -32.73
N ALA A 176 20.84 6.23 -33.81
CA ALA A 176 20.37 7.61 -33.75
C ALA A 176 18.98 7.72 -33.11
N LEU A 177 18.08 6.76 -33.38
CA LEU A 177 16.75 6.67 -32.75
C LEU A 177 16.80 6.74 -31.22
N PHE A 178 17.78 6.05 -30.63
CA PHE A 178 17.94 6.00 -29.18
C PHE A 178 18.81 7.14 -28.64
N ALA A 179 19.97 7.38 -29.26
CA ALA A 179 21.04 8.17 -28.65
C ALA A 179 21.10 9.65 -29.07
N ASN A 180 20.27 10.10 -30.02
CA ASN A 180 20.20 11.51 -30.35
C ASN A 180 19.82 12.38 -29.15
N ALA A 181 20.11 13.68 -29.25
CA ALA A 181 19.83 14.65 -28.18
C ALA A 181 18.34 14.68 -27.78
N ASP A 182 17.43 14.50 -28.75
CA ASP A 182 15.98 14.35 -28.60
C ASP A 182 15.50 12.90 -28.80
N GLY A 183 16.44 11.94 -28.84
CA GLY A 183 16.15 10.53 -29.03
C GLY A 183 15.38 9.91 -27.86
N LEU A 184 15.04 8.62 -28.01
CA LEU A 184 14.24 7.90 -27.02
C LEU A 184 14.89 7.87 -25.63
N VAL A 185 16.22 7.75 -25.54
CA VAL A 185 16.91 7.71 -24.25
C VAL A 185 16.72 9.03 -23.51
N ALA A 186 16.91 10.17 -24.19
CA ALA A 186 16.78 11.48 -23.58
C ALA A 186 15.33 11.77 -23.14
N SER A 187 14.36 11.51 -24.03
CA SER A 187 12.95 11.79 -23.77
C SER A 187 12.35 10.93 -22.66
N LEU A 188 12.55 9.60 -22.71
CA LEU A 188 12.04 8.70 -21.69
C LEU A 188 12.81 8.83 -20.37
N SER A 189 14.14 8.96 -20.39
CA SER A 189 14.90 9.13 -19.14
C SER A 189 14.53 10.44 -18.45
N GLY A 190 14.37 11.54 -19.19
CA GLY A 190 13.94 12.81 -18.60
C GLY A 190 12.59 12.69 -17.89
N TYR A 191 11.63 11.95 -18.46
CA TYR A 191 10.37 11.68 -17.79
C TYR A 191 10.53 10.76 -16.57
N ILE A 192 11.26 9.65 -16.69
CA ILE A 192 11.50 8.72 -15.58
C ILE A 192 12.24 9.44 -14.43
N ASP A 193 13.19 10.32 -14.73
CA ASP A 193 13.92 11.15 -13.78
C ASP A 193 13.01 12.11 -13.03
N SER A 194 12.01 12.70 -13.70
CA SER A 194 11.01 13.54 -13.03
C SER A 194 10.14 12.75 -12.01
N LEU A 195 10.06 11.42 -12.16
CA LEU A 195 9.30 10.54 -11.27
C LEU A 195 10.19 10.02 -10.13
N ILE A 196 11.32 9.41 -10.46
CA ILE A 196 12.12 8.60 -9.54
C ILE A 196 13.54 9.15 -9.27
N GLY A 197 13.93 10.24 -9.94
CA GLY A 197 15.21 10.92 -9.68
C GLY A 197 15.21 11.69 -8.35
N PRO A 198 16.33 12.34 -7.99
CA PRO A 198 16.41 13.20 -6.81
C PRO A 198 15.32 14.29 -6.85
N GLY A 199 14.47 14.34 -5.82
CA GLY A 199 13.33 15.26 -5.77
C GLY A 199 12.14 14.89 -6.67
N GLY A 200 12.17 13.71 -7.29
CA GLY A 200 11.11 13.22 -8.17
C GLY A 200 9.77 13.06 -7.45
N ILE A 201 8.68 13.19 -8.20
CA ILE A 201 7.31 13.25 -7.66
C ILE A 201 6.96 11.95 -6.90
N LEU A 202 7.37 10.80 -7.42
CA LEU A 202 7.06 9.50 -6.82
C LEU A 202 7.87 9.26 -5.55
N VAL A 203 9.13 9.71 -5.53
CA VAL A 203 9.99 9.68 -4.32
C VAL A 203 9.38 10.53 -3.21
N ASN A 204 8.96 11.76 -3.52
CA ASN A 204 8.34 12.67 -2.54
C ASN A 204 7.02 12.09 -2.02
N ARG A 205 6.23 11.43 -2.87
CA ARG A 205 4.98 10.79 -2.44
C ARG A 205 5.22 9.62 -1.49
N VAL A 206 6.19 8.76 -1.78
CA VAL A 206 6.56 7.64 -0.88
C VAL A 206 7.05 8.20 0.46
N SER A 207 7.91 9.22 0.45
CA SER A 207 8.40 9.84 1.68
C SER A 207 7.27 10.44 2.53
N GLY A 208 6.31 11.14 1.90
CA GLY A 208 5.14 11.68 2.59
C GLY A 208 4.24 10.59 3.19
N ILE A 209 4.09 9.45 2.50
CA ILE A 209 3.37 8.28 3.03
C ILE A 209 4.10 7.73 4.25
N ASP A 210 5.43 7.60 4.20
CA ASP A 210 6.22 7.08 5.31
C ASP A 210 6.12 7.96 6.56
N GLN A 211 6.13 9.28 6.38
CA GLN A 211 5.87 10.23 7.47
C GLN A 211 4.47 10.03 8.08
N GLN A 212 3.44 9.91 7.24
CA GLN A 212 2.07 9.67 7.73
C GLN A 212 1.94 8.32 8.46
N VAL A 213 2.62 7.28 7.98
CA VAL A 213 2.65 5.96 8.63
C VAL A 213 3.33 6.04 10.00
N ALA A 214 4.43 6.78 10.11
CA ALA A 214 5.13 7.01 11.37
C ALA A 214 4.27 7.80 12.37
N ASP A 215 3.60 8.87 11.92
CA ASP A 215 2.69 9.67 12.74
C ASP A 215 1.49 8.88 13.25
N LEU A 216 0.89 8.06 12.38
CA LEU A 216 -0.18 7.15 12.78
C LEU A 216 0.33 6.11 13.78
N GLY A 217 1.57 5.62 13.60
CA GLY A 217 2.21 4.71 14.55
C GLY A 217 2.29 5.29 15.95
N ARG A 218 2.76 6.53 16.08
CA ARG A 218 2.80 7.24 17.37
C ARG A 218 1.42 7.35 18.01
N ARG A 219 0.41 7.76 17.23
CA ARG A 219 -0.99 7.88 17.71
C ARG A 219 -1.61 6.55 18.13
N ILE A 220 -1.27 5.46 17.44
CA ILE A 220 -1.69 4.10 17.78
C ILE A 220 -1.11 3.73 19.14
N THR A 221 0.20 3.90 19.34
CA THR A 221 0.88 3.62 20.61
C THR A 221 0.27 4.43 21.77
N ASP A 222 0.10 5.74 21.60
CA ASP A 222 -0.50 6.59 22.64
C ASP A 222 -1.92 6.14 23.02
N MET A 223 -2.70 5.68 22.05
CA MET A 223 -4.07 5.20 22.27
C MET A 223 -4.11 3.82 22.91
N GLU A 224 -3.20 2.92 22.56
CA GLU A 224 -3.03 1.61 23.21
C GLU A 224 -2.71 1.79 24.71
N GLU A 225 -1.84 2.73 25.04
CA GLU A 225 -1.57 3.07 26.44
C GLU A 225 -2.79 3.64 27.16
N ARG A 226 -3.54 4.55 26.52
CA ARG A 226 -4.77 5.11 27.10
C ARG A 226 -5.81 4.03 27.36
N LEU A 227 -6.00 3.10 26.42
CA LEU A 227 -6.91 1.97 26.58
C LEU A 227 -6.47 1.05 27.71
N THR A 228 -5.16 0.82 27.86
CA THR A 228 -4.60 0.04 28.97
C THR A 228 -4.91 0.70 30.32
N ARG A 229 -4.66 2.01 30.46
CA ARG A 229 -4.98 2.76 31.69
C ARG A 229 -6.48 2.74 31.99
N ARG A 230 -7.31 2.86 30.95
CA ARG A 230 -8.77 2.86 31.07
C ARG A 230 -9.32 1.50 31.49
N GLN A 231 -8.79 0.40 30.95
CA GLN A 231 -9.12 -0.94 31.41
C GLN A 231 -8.80 -1.11 32.90
N GLN A 232 -7.59 -0.74 33.34
CA GLN A 232 -7.20 -0.82 34.75
C GLN A 232 -8.11 0.01 35.66
N PHE A 233 -8.54 1.19 35.20
CA PHE A 233 -9.47 2.03 35.93
C PHE A 233 -10.86 1.40 36.05
N LEU A 234 -11.39 0.84 34.94
CA LEU A 234 -12.67 0.13 34.95
C LEU A 234 -12.63 -1.08 35.87
N GLU A 235 -11.57 -1.90 35.80
CA GLU A 235 -11.39 -3.05 36.70
C GLU A 235 -11.45 -2.63 38.17
N LYS A 236 -10.74 -1.56 38.56
CA LYS A 236 -10.79 -1.02 39.92
C LYS A 236 -12.19 -0.54 40.32
N GLN A 237 -12.90 0.16 39.43
CA GLN A 237 -14.26 0.62 39.69
C GLN A 237 -15.23 -0.54 39.93
N PHE A 238 -15.18 -1.57 39.09
CA PHE A 238 -16.04 -2.75 39.25
C PHE A 238 -15.72 -3.52 40.54
N THR A 239 -14.45 -3.70 40.89
CA THR A 239 -14.06 -4.32 42.18
C THR A 239 -14.58 -3.52 43.37
N GLN A 240 -14.49 -2.18 43.35
CA GLN A 240 -15.02 -1.34 44.43
C GLN A 240 -16.55 -1.43 44.53
N MET A 241 -17.25 -1.50 43.40
CA MET A 241 -18.70 -1.70 43.36
C MET A 241 -19.12 -3.05 43.93
N GLU A 242 -18.40 -4.13 43.60
CA GLU A 242 -18.65 -5.46 44.17
C GLU A 242 -18.50 -5.45 45.70
N LEU A 243 -17.45 -4.80 46.24
CA LEU A 243 -17.25 -4.66 47.68
C LEU A 243 -18.37 -3.83 48.35
N ALA A 244 -18.86 -2.78 47.69
CA ALA A 244 -19.97 -1.99 48.20
C ALA A 244 -21.27 -2.81 48.24
N LEU A 245 -21.56 -3.58 47.18
CA LEU A 245 -22.71 -4.49 47.14
C LEU A 245 -22.62 -5.58 48.21
N GLN A 246 -21.42 -6.12 48.46
CA GLN A 246 -21.20 -7.10 49.51
C GLN A 246 -21.52 -6.54 50.89
N ARG A 247 -21.07 -5.31 51.19
CA ARG A 247 -21.40 -4.62 52.44
C ARG A 247 -22.91 -4.38 52.56
N LEU A 248 -23.57 -3.98 51.47
CA LEU A 248 -25.02 -3.78 51.46
C LEU A 248 -25.79 -5.08 51.70
N GLN A 249 -25.37 -6.20 51.10
CA GLN A 249 -25.98 -7.51 51.36
C GLN A 249 -25.78 -7.96 52.81
N GLN A 250 -24.59 -7.75 53.38
CA GLN A 250 -24.33 -8.01 54.80
C GLN A 250 -25.21 -7.14 55.72
N GLN A 251 -25.41 -5.87 55.37
CA GLN A 251 -26.29 -4.96 56.10
C GLN A 251 -27.77 -5.35 55.97
N GLN A 252 -28.23 -5.76 54.78
CA GLN A 252 -29.60 -6.26 54.61
C GLN A 252 -29.81 -7.58 55.38
N GLY A 253 -28.83 -8.47 55.39
CA GLY A 253 -28.87 -9.70 56.19
C GLY A 253 -28.98 -9.42 57.69
N SER A 254 -28.22 -8.45 58.20
CA SER A 254 -28.31 -8.07 59.62
C SER A 254 -29.65 -7.40 59.96
N LEU A 255 -30.19 -6.53 59.08
CA LEU A 255 -31.51 -5.94 59.26
C LEU A 255 -32.64 -6.99 59.19
N GLY A 256 -32.53 -7.97 58.29
CA GLY A 256 -33.46 -9.10 58.21
C GLY A 256 -33.42 -9.98 59.47
N GLY A 257 -32.23 -10.22 60.03
CA GLY A 257 -32.05 -10.93 61.29
C GLY A 257 -32.66 -10.17 62.48
N LEU A 258 -32.49 -8.85 62.54
CA LEU A 258 -33.09 -8.00 63.57
C LEU A 258 -34.62 -7.95 63.45
N ALA A 259 -35.16 -7.88 62.23
CA ALA A 259 -36.61 -7.94 62.00
C ALA A 259 -37.20 -9.31 62.40
N ALA A 260 -36.49 -10.41 62.13
CA ALA A 260 -36.90 -11.75 62.56
C ALA A 260 -36.86 -11.91 64.10
N GLN A 261 -35.87 -11.31 64.78
CA GLN A 261 -35.82 -11.27 66.25
C GLN A 261 -36.93 -10.43 66.87
N LEU A 262 -37.31 -9.32 66.24
CA LEU A 262 -38.42 -8.46 66.67
C LEU A 262 -39.80 -9.11 66.44
N LEU A 263 -39.99 -9.82 65.32
CA LEU A 263 -41.25 -10.53 65.03
C LEU A 263 -41.40 -11.83 65.86
N GLY A 264 -40.30 -12.55 66.10
CA GLY A 264 -40.28 -13.76 66.92
C GLY A 264 -40.52 -13.50 68.41
N SER A 265 -40.13 -12.32 68.92
CA SER A 265 -40.39 -11.92 70.31
C SER A 265 -41.83 -11.46 70.56
N THR A 266 -42.57 -11.03 69.54
CA THR A 266 -44.01 -10.72 69.63
C THR A 266 -44.95 -11.94 69.57
N MET A 267 -44.48 -13.12 69.13
CA MET A 267 -45.31 -14.34 69.08
C MET A 267 -45.20 -15.24 70.33
N LEU A 268 -44.42 -14.84 71.34
CA LEU A 268 -44.19 -15.58 72.60
C LEU A 268 -44.77 -14.87 73.83
N ARG A 269 -45.76 -13.99 73.66
CA ARG A 269 -46.51 -13.36 74.75
C ARG A 269 -48.01 -13.55 74.57
#